data_AF-A0A968A4K5-F1
#
_entry.id   AF-A0A968A4K5-F1
#
_cell.length_a   1.000
_cell.length_b   1.000
_cell.length_c   1.000
_cell.angle_alpha   90.00
_cell.angle_beta   90.00
_cell.angle_gamma   90.00
#
_symmetry.space_group_name_H-M   'P 1'
#
loop_
_entity.id
_entity.type
_entity.pdbx_description
1 polymer ?
#
loop_
_entity_poly.entity_id
_entity_poly.type
_entity_poly.pdbx_seq_one_letter_code
_entity_poly.pdbx_strand_id
1 'polypeptide(L)'
;MAFETGFAVKWLIEQQINGDPELNFNPDNGDVLAPYLTWGPYLWIDGQNPREDGRVWLQEDLRGDCTHPSESGANKVADMMLEFFLTDPTTHSWFPSNS
;
A
#
# COMPACT_ATOMS: atom_id res chain seq x y z
N MET A 1 8.97 -3.75 -11.80
CA MET A 1 9.53 -3.15 -10.57
C MET A 1 8.52 -3.14 -9.43
N ALA A 2 7.34 -2.52 -9.57
CA ALA A 2 6.35 -2.47 -8.49
C ALA A 2 5.83 -3.85 -8.04
N PHE A 3 5.71 -4.80 -8.97
CA PHE A 3 5.29 -6.17 -8.66
C PHE A 3 6.34 -6.92 -7.84
N GLU A 4 7.61 -6.88 -8.26
CA GLU A 4 8.70 -7.59 -7.61
C GLU A 4 9.05 -6.99 -6.24
N THR A 5 9.06 -5.66 -6.11
CA THR A 5 9.28 -5.02 -4.81
C THR A 5 8.11 -5.25 -3.84
N GLY A 6 6.91 -5.48 -4.37
CA GLY A 6 5.74 -5.87 -3.57
C GLY A 6 5.95 -7.15 -2.78
N PHE A 7 6.70 -8.13 -3.30
CA PHE A 7 6.99 -9.37 -2.57
C PHE A 7 7.91 -9.16 -1.39
N ALA A 8 8.92 -8.29 -1.51
CA ALA A 8 9.81 -7.98 -0.39
C ALA A 8 9.04 -7.31 0.76
N VAL A 9 8.16 -6.35 0.45
CA VAL A 9 7.27 -5.71 1.44
C VAL A 9 6.33 -6.73 2.05
N LYS A 10 5.74 -7.61 1.23
CA LYS A 10 4.85 -8.68 1.67
C LYS A 10 5.52 -9.58 2.69
N TRP A 11 6.72 -10.08 2.37
CA TRP A 11 7.45 -10.98 3.28
C TRP A 11 7.87 -10.30 4.58
N LEU A 12 8.19 -9.00 4.55
CA LEU A 12 8.52 -8.26 5.77
C LEU A 12 7.30 -8.12 6.71
N ILE A 13 6.13 -7.77 6.15
CA ILE A 13 4.89 -7.70 6.93
C ILE A 13 4.51 -9.09 7.47
N GLU A 14 4.62 -10.14 6.64
CA GLU A 14 4.34 -11.52 7.06
C GLU A 14 5.28 -11.99 8.19
N GLN A 15 6.56 -11.60 8.18
CA GLN A 15 7.47 -11.91 9.28
C GLN A 15 7.04 -11.25 10.59
N GLN A 16 6.62 -9.98 10.56
CA GLN A 16 6.11 -9.33 11.77
C GLN A 16 4.81 -9.99 12.27
N ILE A 17 3.89 -10.35 11.37
CA ILE A 17 2.65 -11.08 11.70
C ILE A 17 2.96 -12.44 12.34
N ASN A 18 3.98 -13.14 11.83
CA ASN A 18 4.40 -14.44 12.34
C ASN A 18 5.21 -14.37 13.65
N GLY A 19 5.45 -13.16 14.17
CA GLY A 19 6.10 -12.96 15.47
C GLY A 19 7.61 -13.05 15.43
N ASP A 20 8.24 -12.60 14.34
CA ASP A 20 9.70 -12.43 14.31
C ASP A 20 10.16 -11.53 15.48
N PRO A 21 11.03 -12.02 16.39
CA PRO A 21 11.45 -11.25 17.55
C PRO A 21 12.22 -9.98 17.19
N GLU A 22 12.89 -9.93 16.03
CA GLU A 22 13.59 -8.72 15.55
C GLU A 22 12.61 -7.65 15.03
N LEU A 23 11.34 -8.01 14.84
CA LEU A 23 10.29 -7.12 14.35
C LEU A 23 9.23 -6.79 15.41
N ASN A 24 9.55 -6.98 16.70
CA ASN A 24 8.60 -6.69 17.77
C ASN A 24 8.20 -5.20 17.81
N PHE A 25 6.91 -4.93 17.67
CA PHE A 25 6.30 -3.60 17.80
C PHE A 25 5.49 -3.45 19.10
N ASN A 26 5.23 -4.55 19.83
CA ASN A 26 4.38 -4.56 21.01
C ASN A 26 5.23 -4.54 22.30
N PRO A 27 5.15 -3.48 23.14
CA PRO A 27 5.91 -3.42 24.39
C PRO A 27 5.54 -4.52 25.39
N ASP A 28 4.37 -5.15 25.28
CA ASP A 28 3.98 -6.28 26.14
C ASP A 28 4.78 -7.56 25.82
N ASN A 29 5.40 -7.63 24.64
CA ASN A 29 6.21 -8.77 24.19
C ASN A 29 7.72 -8.59 24.46
N GLY A 30 8.14 -7.49 25.11
CA GLY A 30 9.54 -7.17 25.38
C GLY A 30 10.00 -5.88 24.70
N ASP A 31 11.31 -5.75 24.50
CA ASP A 31 11.90 -4.56 23.87
C ASP A 31 11.28 -4.33 22.47
N VAL A 32 10.88 -3.09 22.19
CA VAL A 32 10.35 -2.69 20.88
C VAL A 32 11.53 -2.44 19.95
N LEU A 33 11.65 -3.28 18.92
CA LEU A 33 12.77 -3.28 17.98
C LEU A 33 12.39 -2.75 16.59
N ALA A 34 11.09 -2.71 16.26
CA ALA A 34 10.58 -2.23 14.98
C ALA A 34 9.25 -1.47 15.14
N PRO A 35 8.89 -0.58 14.19
CA PRO A 35 7.56 0.00 14.14
C PRO A 35 6.50 -1.05 13.76
N TYR A 36 5.23 -0.74 14.02
CA TYR A 36 4.11 -1.49 13.46
C TYR A 36 4.12 -1.41 11.92
N LEU A 37 4.03 -2.56 11.27
CA LEU A 37 3.97 -2.73 9.83
C LEU A 37 2.60 -3.26 9.45
N THR A 38 1.98 -2.63 8.46
CA THR A 38 0.67 -3.05 7.93
C THR A 38 0.64 -2.92 6.42
N TRP A 39 -0.33 -3.58 5.81
CA TRP A 39 -0.65 -3.41 4.40
C TRP A 39 -1.09 -1.97 4.13
N GLY A 40 -0.72 -1.45 2.96
CA GLY A 40 -1.19 -0.17 2.44
C GLY A 40 -2.16 -0.36 1.27
N PRO A 41 -2.54 0.75 0.58
CA PRO A 41 -3.38 0.66 -0.61
C PRO A 41 -2.71 -0.19 -1.70
N TYR A 42 -3.50 -1.03 -2.36
CA TYR A 42 -3.01 -1.87 -3.46
C TYR A 42 -3.03 -1.11 -4.78
N LEU A 43 -1.91 -0.47 -5.11
CA LEU A 43 -1.77 0.42 -6.27
C LEU A 43 -1.50 -0.30 -7.61
N TRP A 44 -1.17 -1.59 -7.57
CA TRP A 44 -0.80 -2.35 -8.74
C TRP A 44 -2.04 -2.83 -9.52
N ILE A 45 -1.99 -2.71 -10.85
CA ILE A 45 -3.00 -3.22 -11.77
C ILE A 45 -2.28 -3.73 -13.02
N ASP A 46 -2.76 -4.82 -13.61
CA ASP A 46 -2.20 -5.44 -14.81
C ASP A 46 -2.59 -4.67 -16.09
N GLY A 47 -2.16 -3.40 -16.17
CA GLY A 47 -2.43 -2.55 -17.33
C GLY A 47 -3.93 -2.43 -17.61
N GLN A 48 -4.33 -2.78 -18.83
CA GLN A 48 -5.71 -2.74 -19.28
C GLN A 48 -6.56 -3.94 -18.81
N ASN A 49 -5.95 -4.96 -18.19
CA ASN A 49 -6.70 -6.04 -17.56
C ASN A 49 -7.27 -5.51 -16.24
N PRO A 50 -8.61 -5.37 -16.11
CA PRO A 50 -9.20 -4.77 -14.93
C PRO A 50 -8.92 -5.61 -13.69
N ARG A 51 -8.53 -4.94 -12.60
CA ARG A 51 -8.53 -5.54 -11.26
C ARG A 51 -9.98 -5.81 -10.82
N GLU A 52 -10.18 -6.59 -9.76
CA GLU A 52 -11.51 -6.95 -9.25
C GLU A 52 -12.42 -5.74 -8.96
N ASP A 53 -11.84 -4.57 -8.67
CA ASP A 53 -12.56 -3.29 -8.47
C ASP A 53 -12.78 -2.49 -9.77
N GLY A 54 -12.46 -3.06 -10.93
CA GLY A 54 -12.63 -2.45 -12.25
C GLY A 54 -11.56 -1.42 -12.62
N ARG A 55 -10.58 -1.13 -11.74
CA ARG A 55 -9.51 -0.18 -12.06
C ARG A 55 -8.57 -0.73 -13.13
N VAL A 56 -8.01 0.17 -13.94
CA VAL A 56 -7.04 -0.10 -15.02
C VAL A 56 -5.90 0.93 -15.04
N TRP A 57 -4.71 0.49 -15.47
CA TRP A 57 -3.57 1.34 -15.85
C TRP A 57 -3.49 1.44 -17.38
N LEU A 58 -3.72 2.63 -17.92
CA LEU A 58 -3.57 2.95 -19.34
C LEU A 58 -2.18 3.50 -19.62
N GLN A 59 -1.75 3.48 -20.88
CA GLN A 59 -0.48 4.07 -21.28
C GLN A 59 -0.42 5.58 -20.97
N GLU A 60 -1.53 6.30 -21.09
CA GLU A 60 -1.66 7.73 -20.78
C GLU A 60 -1.53 8.04 -19.28
N ASP A 61 -1.70 7.04 -18.42
CA ASP A 61 -1.51 7.19 -16.98
C ASP A 61 -0.03 7.11 -16.57
N LEU A 62 0.86 6.78 -17.51
CA LEU A 62 2.30 6.70 -17.30
C LEU A 62 3.02 7.80 -18.09
N ARG A 63 4.19 8.18 -17.60
CA ARG A 63 5.15 9.00 -18.37
C ARG A 63 5.82 8.12 -19.43
N GLY A 64 6.57 8.76 -20.33
CA GLY A 64 7.28 8.07 -21.42
C GLY A 64 8.32 7.02 -20.96
N ASP A 65 8.64 6.96 -19.67
CA ASP A 65 9.50 5.93 -19.08
C ASP A 65 8.75 4.66 -18.62
N CYS A 66 7.43 4.61 -18.83
CA CYS A 66 6.54 3.51 -18.48
C CYS A 66 6.59 3.10 -17.00
N THR A 67 7.09 3.97 -16.12
CA THR A 67 7.32 3.69 -14.71
C THR A 67 6.67 4.74 -13.82
N HIS A 68 6.88 6.02 -14.12
CA HIS A 68 6.34 7.09 -13.32
C HIS A 68 4.92 7.44 -13.76
N PRO A 69 4.01 7.75 -12.83
CA PRO A 69 2.68 8.21 -13.19
C PRO A 69 2.73 9.58 -13.89
N SER A 70 1.86 9.72 -14.89
CA SER A 70 1.47 11.02 -15.44
C SER A 70 0.58 11.77 -14.43
N GLU A 71 0.07 12.95 -14.79
CA GLU A 71 -0.92 13.64 -13.95
C GLU A 71 -2.21 12.81 -13.77
N SER A 72 -2.70 12.17 -14.85
CA SER A 72 -3.83 11.24 -14.78
C SER A 72 -3.54 10.07 -13.84
N GLY A 73 -2.36 9.45 -13.99
CA GLY A 73 -1.94 8.35 -13.12
C GLY A 73 -1.80 8.75 -11.67
N ALA A 74 -1.30 9.96 -11.40
CA ALA A 74 -1.17 10.48 -10.05
C ALA A 74 -2.54 10.69 -9.39
N ASN A 75 -3.54 11.18 -10.14
CA ASN A 75 -4.92 11.28 -9.65
C ASN A 75 -5.51 9.91 -9.30
N LYS A 76 -5.30 8.90 -10.17
CA LYS A 76 -5.72 7.52 -9.86
C LYS A 76 -5.10 7.02 -8.56
N VAL A 77 -3.80 7.21 -8.38
CA VAL A 77 -3.10 6.82 -7.14
C VAL A 77 -3.68 7.56 -5.93
N ALA A 78 -3.90 8.86 -6.04
CA ALA A 78 -4.49 9.67 -4.98
C ALA A 78 -5.88 9.16 -4.58
N ASP A 79 -6.72 8.79 -5.54
CA ASP A 79 -8.05 8.22 -5.28
C ASP A 79 -7.95 6.89 -4.53
N MET A 80 -7.04 5.98 -4.91
CA MET A 80 -6.86 4.71 -4.19
C MET A 80 -6.33 4.94 -2.76
N MET A 81 -5.41 5.89 -2.59
CA MET A 81 -4.88 6.25 -1.27
C MET A 81 -5.96 6.85 -0.38
N LEU A 82 -6.75 7.77 -0.91
CA LEU A 82 -7.83 8.41 -0.16
C LEU A 82 -8.90 7.40 0.25
N GLU A 83 -9.31 6.52 -0.68
CA GLU A 83 -10.25 5.44 -0.40
C GLU A 83 -9.72 4.53 0.73
N PHE A 84 -8.46 4.10 0.64
CA PHE A 84 -7.84 3.29 1.69
C PHE A 84 -7.83 4.01 3.03
N PHE A 85 -7.37 5.26 3.07
CA PHE A 85 -7.30 6.00 4.33
C PHE A 85 -8.66 6.33 4.95
N LEU A 86 -9.73 6.38 4.17
CA LEU A 86 -11.08 6.61 4.66
C LEU A 86 -11.82 5.34 5.09
N THR A 87 -11.35 4.15 4.67
CA THR A 87 -12.10 2.89 4.85
C THR A 87 -11.37 1.84 5.67
N ASP A 88 -10.04 1.88 5.73
CA ASP A 88 -9.26 0.90 6.48
C ASP A 88 -9.27 1.23 8.00
N PRO A 89 -9.67 0.30 8.88
CA PRO A 89 -9.71 0.55 10.31
C PRO A 89 -8.35 0.94 10.92
N THR A 90 -7.24 0.55 10.30
CA THR A 90 -5.88 0.88 10.77
C THR A 90 -5.52 2.36 10.57
N THR A 91 -6.31 3.11 9.79
CA THR A 91 -6.06 4.52 9.46
C THR A 91 -6.91 5.47 10.31
N HIS A 92 -8.06 5.02 10.81
CA HIS A 92 -9.07 5.86 11.48
C HIS A 92 -8.54 6.70 12.66
N SER A 93 -7.53 6.20 13.38
CA SER A 93 -7.00 6.91 14.56
C SER A 93 -6.12 8.11 14.21
N TRP A 94 -5.59 8.17 12.99
CA TRP A 94 -4.63 9.20 12.57
C TRP A 94 -4.98 9.89 11.24
N PHE A 95 -5.87 9.30 10.43
CA PHE A 95 -6.43 9.91 9.23
C PHE A 95 -7.90 10.29 9.48
N PRO A 96 -8.18 11.55 9.86
CA PRO A 96 -9.54 11.97 10.14
C PRO A 96 -10.36 12.05 8.86
N SER A 97 -11.52 11.39 8.82
CA SER A 97 -12.57 11.73 7.86
C SER A 97 -13.17 13.08 8.28
N ASN A 98 -12.98 14.14 7.49
CA ASN A 98 -13.76 15.37 7.70
C ASN A 98 -15.25 15.01 7.66
N SER A 99 -15.93 15.28 8.76
CA SER A 99 -17.38 15.08 8.95
C SER A 99 -18.20 16.14 8.22
#